data_AF-A0A7C3S774-F1
#
_entry.id   AF-A0A7C3S774-F1
#
_cell.length_a   1.000
_cell.length_b   1.000
_cell.length_c   1.000
_cell.angle_alpha   90.00
_cell.angle_beta   90.00
_cell.angle_gamma   90.00
#
_symmetry.space_group_name_H-M   'P 1'
#
loop_
_entity.id
_entity.type
_entity.pdbx_description
1 polymer ?
#
loop_
_entity_poly.entity_id
_entity_poly.type
_entity_poly.pdbx_seq_one_letter_code
_entity_poly.pdbx_strand_id
1 'polypeptide(L)' 'KKESVPFKTERRFVPHLPGGVLVTKQKGKEGLKEVVLEITAENRLEVQRKVVKEQILKEPVTEVILVGGGLR' A
#
# COMPACT_ATOMS: atom_id res chain seq x y z
N LYS A 1 0.90 -16.89 6.38
CA LYS A 1 0.59 -15.68 7.20
C LYS A 1 0.03 -14.58 6.31
N LYS A 2 -0.80 -13.68 6.82
CA LYS A 2 -1.32 -12.52 6.07
C LYS A 2 -0.56 -11.26 6.48
N GLU A 3 -0.23 -10.43 5.50
CA GLU A 3 0.52 -9.18 5.69
C GLU A 3 -0.16 -8.04 4.93
N SER A 4 -0.11 -6.84 5.51
CA SER A 4 -0.61 -5.63 4.84
C SER A 4 0.31 -5.22 3.69
N VAL A 5 -0.29 -4.70 2.62
CA VAL A 5 0.44 -4.09 1.50
C VAL A 5 0.15 -2.58 1.53
N PRO A 6 1.17 -1.73 1.72
CA PRO A 6 0.96 -0.29 1.80
C PRO A 6 0.41 0.25 0.48
N PHE A 7 -0.46 1.25 0.56
CA PHE A 7 -0.90 1.99 -0.62
C PHE A 7 0.07 3.13 -0.95
N LYS A 8 0.06 3.54 -2.22
CA LYS A 8 0.78 4.73 -2.68
C LYS A 8 -0.13 5.96 -2.53
N THR A 9 0.48 7.13 -2.37
CA THR A 9 -0.23 8.41 -2.47
C THR A 9 0.19 9.11 -3.74
N GLU A 10 -0.79 9.50 -4.56
CA GLU A 10 -0.62 10.28 -5.77
C GLU A 10 -1.16 11.70 -5.55
N ARG A 11 -0.39 12.70 -5.94
CA ARG A 11 -0.81 14.11 -5.92
C ARG A 11 -1.03 14.61 -7.33
N ARG A 12 -2.22 15.14 -7.61
CA ARG A 12 -2.59 15.70 -8.93
C ARG A 12 -2.87 17.19 -8.81
N PHE A 13 -2.18 17.99 -9.60
CA PHE A 13 -2.43 19.41 -9.67
C PHE A 13 -3.73 19.70 -10.43
N VAL A 14 -4.55 20.60 -9.89
CA VAL A 14 -5.81 21.01 -10.51
C VAL A 14 -5.88 22.54 -10.56
N PRO A 15 -5.68 23.16 -11.75
CA PRO A 15 -5.59 24.61 -11.88
C PRO A 15 -6.84 25.37 -11.41
N HIS A 16 -8.02 24.80 -11.65
CA HIS A 16 -9.29 25.44 -11.34
C HIS A 16 -9.71 25.31 -9.86
N LEU A 17 -8.98 24.56 -9.04
CA LEU A 17 -9.22 24.54 -7.59
C LEU A 17 -8.48 25.72 -6.93
N PRO A 18 -9.06 26.33 -5.87
CA PRO A 18 -8.41 27.42 -5.16
C PRO A 18 -7.00 27.04 -4.71
N GLY A 19 -6.06 27.97 -4.88
CA GLY A 19 -4.66 27.77 -4.52
C GLY A 19 -4.51 27.39 -3.04
N GLY A 20 -3.65 26.41 -2.75
CA GLY A 20 -3.37 25.96 -1.38
C GLY A 20 -4.38 24.96 -0.81
N VAL A 21 -5.47 24.64 -1.52
CA VAL A 21 -6.42 23.60 -1.09
C VAL A 21 -5.86 22.21 -1.41
N LEU A 22 -6.00 21.28 -0.45
CA LEU A 22 -5.79 19.86 -0.65
C LEU A 22 -7.14 19.12 -0.53
N VAL A 23 -7.50 18.35 -1.56
CA VAL A 23 -8.74 17.56 -1.57
C VAL A 23 -8.42 16.09 -1.76
N THR A 24 -8.77 15.24 -0.78
CA THR A 24 -8.69 13.79 -0.96
C THR A 24 -9.82 13.31 -1.86
N LYS A 25 -9.52 13.10 -3.14
CA LYS A 25 -10.46 12.57 -4.13
C LYS A 25 -10.75 11.09 -3.90
N GLN A 26 -9.73 10.34 -3.50
CA GLN A 26 -9.83 8.91 -3.22
C GLN A 26 -8.99 8.62 -1.99
N LYS A 27 -9.60 8.06 -0.93
CA LYS A 27 -8.85 7.60 0.25
C LYS A 27 -8.06 6.35 -0.09
N GLY A 28 -6.80 6.33 0.36
CA GLY A 28 -5.97 5.13 0.27
C GLY A 28 -6.52 4.00 1.13
N LYS A 29 -6.32 2.76 0.68
CA LYS A 29 -6.61 1.57 1.47
C LYS A 29 -5.49 0.58 1.28
N GLU A 30 -5.01 0.03 2.38
CA GLU A 30 -4.02 -1.04 2.31
C GLU A 30 -4.58 -2.27 1.59
N GLY A 31 -3.69 -2.90 0.84
CA GLY A 31 -3.92 -4.21 0.27
C GLY A 31 -3.63 -5.30 1.29
N LEU A 32 -3.75 -6.54 0.86
CA LEU A 32 -3.49 -7.71 1.67
C LEU A 32 -2.76 -8.75 0.84
N LYS A 33 -1.65 -9.27 1.35
CA LYS A 33 -0.95 -10.41 0.77
C LYS A 33 -0.91 -11.59 1.72
N GLU A 34 -0.86 -12.77 1.15
CA GLU A 34 -0.55 -14.01 1.85
C GLU A 34 0.89 -14.42 1.55
N VAL A 35 1.62 -14.72 2.61
CA VAL A 35 3.01 -15.20 2.56
C VAL A 35 3.04 -16.62 3.11
N VAL A 36 3.48 -17.57 2.29
CA VAL A 36 3.75 -18.95 2.68
C VAL A 36 5.22 -19.06 3.02
N LEU A 37 5.49 -19.58 4.21
CA LEU A 37 6.83 -19.79 4.74
C LEU A 37 7.11 -21.28 4.81
N GLU A 38 8.31 -21.65 4.42
CA GLU A 38 8.92 -22.92 4.77
C GLU A 38 9.80 -22.70 6.00
N ILE A 39 9.60 -23.53 7.03
CA ILE A 39 10.33 -23.45 8.29
C ILE A 39 11.11 -24.77 8.45
N THR A 40 12.42 -24.65 8.63
CA THR A 40 13.29 -25.78 8.96
C THR A 40 13.59 -25.76 10.44
N ALA A 41 13.37 -26.88 11.11
CA ALA A 41 13.63 -27.03 12.53
C ALA A 41 14.54 -28.23 12.81
N GLU A 42 15.52 -28.04 13.70
CA GLU A 42 16.40 -29.08 14.22
C GLU A 42 16.20 -29.16 15.72
N ASN A 43 16.07 -30.37 16.28
CA ASN A 43 15.82 -30.58 17.71
C ASN A 43 14.62 -29.76 18.25
N ARG A 44 13.59 -29.55 17.43
CA ARG A 44 12.40 -28.71 17.72
C ARG A 44 12.67 -27.21 17.84
N LEU A 45 13.86 -26.74 17.46
CA LEU A 45 14.21 -25.32 17.35
C LEU A 45 14.20 -24.90 15.89
N GLU A 46 13.51 -23.80 15.58
CA GLU A 46 13.54 -23.18 14.25
C GLU A 46 14.97 -22.68 13.96
N VAL A 47 15.59 -23.22 12.91
CA VAL A 47 16.95 -22.84 12.48
C VAL A 47 16.94 -22.05 11.18
N GLN A 48 15.88 -22.17 10.37
CA GLN A 48 15.73 -21.44 9.12
C GLN A 48 14.26 -21.12 8.82
N ARG A 49 14.06 -19.96 8.19
CA ARG A 49 12.79 -19.54 7.62
C ARG A 49 13.01 -19.03 6.21
N LYS A 50 12.19 -19.49 5.26
CA LYS A 50 12.25 -19.07 3.86
C LYS A 50 10.85 -18.73 3.36
N VAL A 51 10.73 -17.61 2.66
CA VAL A 51 9.50 -17.29 1.91
C VAL A 51 9.51 -18.13 0.63
N VAL A 52 8.46 -18.94 0.44
CA VAL A 52 8.33 -19.81 -0.74
C VAL A 52 7.22 -19.37 -1.68
N LYS A 53 6.25 -18.58 -1.19
CA LYS A 53 5.20 -18.00 -2.02
C LYS A 53 4.72 -16.69 -1.41
N GLU A 54 4.50 -15.70 -2.27
CA GLU A 54 3.71 -14.52 -1.95
C GLU A 54 2.54 -14.42 -2.95
N GLN A 55 1.37 -14.06 -2.44
CA GLN A 55 0.18 -13.88 -3.27
C GLN A 55 -0.60 -12.65 -2.79
N ILE A 56 -0.86 -11.70 -3.68
CA ILE A 56 -1.77 -10.59 -3.38
C ILE A 56 -3.20 -11.13 -3.36
N LEU A 57 -3.86 -11.00 -2.21
CA LEU A 57 -5.27 -11.36 -2.03
C LEU A 57 -6.18 -10.16 -2.31
N LYS A 58 -5.68 -8.95 -2.05
CA LYS A 58 -6.37 -7.69 -2.30
C LYS A 58 -5.36 -6.62 -2.66
N GLU A 59 -5.53 -5.99 -3.82
CA GLU A 59 -4.67 -4.89 -4.25
C GLU A 59 -4.86 -3.65 -3.35
N PRO A 60 -3.79 -2.92 -3.02
CA PRO A 60 -3.91 -1.64 -2.33
C PRO A 60 -4.62 -0.63 -3.24
N VAL A 61 -5.46 0.20 -2.63
CA VAL A 61 -6.12 1.32 -3.31
C VAL A 61 -5.26 2.55 -3.10
N THR A 62 -4.79 3.14 -4.19
CA THR A 62 -3.97 4.38 -4.17
C THR A 62 -4.79 5.53 -3.57
N GLU A 63 -4.17 6.32 -2.70
CA GLU A 63 -4.71 7.58 -2.24
C GLU A 63 -4.48 8.64 -3.30
N VAL A 64 -5.52 9.39 -3.68
CA VAL A 64 -5.42 10.48 -4.64
C VAL A 64 -5.77 11.79 -3.97
N ILE A 65 -4.79 12.69 -3.89
CA ILE A 65 -4.94 14.05 -3.35
C ILE A 65 -4.84 15.05 -4.50
N LEU A 66 -5.85 15.89 -4.64
CA LEU A 66 -5.81 17.02 -5.56
C LEU A 66 -5.16 18.21 -4.86
N VAL A 67 -4.22 18.84 -5.55
CA VAL A 67 -3.55 20.06 -5.09
C VAL A 67 -4.08 21.22 -5.92
N GLY A 68 -4.72 22.17 -5.27
CA GLY A 68 -5.28 23.35 -5.93
C GLY A 68 -4.19 24.30 -6.40
N GLY A 69 -4.25 24.63 -7.68
CA GLY A 69 -3.26 25.49 -8.32
C GLY A 69 -3.48 26.98 -8.16
N GLY A 70 -4.74 27.36 -7.90
CA GLY A 70 -5.19 28.72 -8.14
C GLY A 70 -5.23 29.00 -9.64
N LEU A 71 -6.30 29.65 -10.08
CA LEU A 71 -6.28 30.29 -11.39
C LEU A 71 -5.32 31.47 -11.27
N ARG A 72 -4.25 31.45 -12.07
CA ARG A 72 -3.38 32.61 -12.28
C ARG A 72 -4.01 33.55 -13.28
#